data_AF-A0A4Y8YZQ6-F1
#
_entry.id   AF-A0A4Y8YZQ6-F1
#
_cell.length_a   1.000
_cell.length_b   1.000
_cell.length_c   1.000
_cell.angle_alpha   90.00
_cell.angle_beta   90.00
_cell.angle_gamma   90.00
#
_symmetry.space_group_name_H-M   'P 1'
#
loop_
_entity.id
_entity.type
_entity.pdbx_description
1 polymer ?
#
loop_
_entity_poly.entity_id
_entity_poly.type
_entity_poly.pdbx_seq_one_letter_code
_entity_poly.pdbx_strand_id
1 'polypeptide(L)'
;MEVALTAPAGPGSVEAGLRAADRTAGVTVVAVEVAVPEGNSIEALRNITQDIDIYVEIPRDSRRDDIFDAVDEFGYRAKFRTGGVTADEYPDERELAASIYEAAQREVHFKATADTHQAARNTDPHTGFEHHGFLNVILAAQAAHSGARVGELQKILAIRDADVLAGLVAGIEGQRVFASFGTCSIREPLDDLVGLGLVPPQ
;
A
#
# COMPACT_ATOMS: atom_id res chain seq x y z
N MET A 1 17.26 -3.40 -15.95
CA MET A 1 16.68 -2.67 -14.80
C MET A 1 15.22 -3.06 -14.75
N GLU A 2 14.82 -3.69 -13.65
CA GLU A 2 13.42 -3.99 -13.37
C GLU A 2 12.74 -2.73 -12.83
N VAL A 3 11.53 -2.45 -13.32
CA VAL A 3 10.78 -1.25 -12.96
C VAL A 3 9.31 -1.55 -12.71
N ALA A 4 8.68 -0.72 -11.88
CA ALA A 4 7.23 -0.60 -11.80
C ALA A 4 6.76 0.55 -12.71
N LEU A 5 5.81 0.28 -13.60
CA LEU A 5 5.17 1.29 -14.44
C LEU A 5 4.00 1.92 -13.68
N THR A 6 3.95 3.25 -13.57
CA THR A 6 2.80 3.94 -12.97
C THR A 6 1.85 4.49 -14.03
N ALA A 7 0.55 4.26 -13.86
CA ALA A 7 -0.53 4.64 -14.76
C ALA A 7 -1.56 5.53 -14.04
N PRO A 8 -1.20 6.79 -13.71
CA PRO A 8 -2.10 7.70 -12.99
C PRO A 8 -3.30 8.15 -13.84
N ALA A 9 -3.21 8.07 -15.17
CA ALA A 9 -4.30 8.36 -16.09
C ALA A 9 -5.37 7.25 -16.15
N GLY A 10 -5.14 6.13 -15.45
CA GLY A 10 -6.10 5.06 -15.34
C GLY A 10 -5.78 3.82 -16.19
N PRO A 11 -6.64 2.78 -16.11
CA PRO A 11 -6.45 1.48 -16.74
C PRO A 11 -6.16 1.54 -18.24
N GLY A 12 -6.83 2.45 -18.97
CA GLY A 12 -6.68 2.59 -20.42
C GLY A 12 -5.28 3.02 -20.89
N SER A 13 -4.45 3.56 -19.99
CA SER A 13 -3.08 4.01 -20.32
C SER A 13 -2.03 2.91 -20.21
N VAL A 14 -2.33 1.80 -19.53
CA VAL A 14 -1.34 0.76 -19.18
C VAL A 14 -0.71 0.13 -20.42
N GLU A 15 -1.53 -0.27 -21.39
CA GLU A 15 -1.04 -0.95 -22.60
C GLU A 15 -0.11 -0.05 -23.43
N ALA A 16 -0.42 1.24 -23.51
CA ALA A 16 0.45 2.21 -24.17
C ALA A 16 1.78 2.39 -23.42
N GLY A 17 1.74 2.42 -22.08
CA GLY A 17 2.93 2.50 -21.23
C GLY A 17 3.82 1.27 -21.34
N LEU A 18 3.25 0.06 -21.33
CA LEU A 18 3.98 -1.19 -21.53
C LEU A 18 4.66 -1.22 -22.89
N ARG A 19 3.93 -0.87 -23.97
CA ARG A 19 4.52 -0.75 -25.32
C ARG A 19 5.68 0.23 -25.38
N ALA A 20 5.64 1.33 -24.61
CA ALA A 20 6.74 2.29 -24.54
C ALA A 20 7.94 1.72 -23.78
N ALA A 21 7.71 1.01 -22.68
CA ALA A 21 8.75 0.33 -21.92
C ALA A 21 9.46 -0.76 -22.74
N ASP A 22 8.73 -1.55 -23.52
CA ASP A 22 9.29 -2.60 -24.39
C ASP A 22 10.27 -2.04 -25.45
N ARG A 23 10.11 -0.77 -25.83
CA ARG A 23 11.02 -0.08 -26.76
C ARG A 23 12.24 0.54 -26.08
N THR A 24 12.32 0.47 -24.75
CA THR A 24 13.40 1.07 -23.96
C THR A 24 14.41 -0.01 -23.60
N ALA A 25 15.59 0.04 -24.24
CA ALA A 25 16.62 -0.97 -24.03
C ALA A 25 17.05 -1.05 -22.55
N GLY A 26 17.11 -2.27 -22.02
CA GLY A 26 17.54 -2.53 -20.64
C GLY A 26 16.47 -2.26 -19.58
N VAL A 27 15.23 -1.95 -19.96
CA VAL A 27 14.08 -1.83 -19.04
C VAL A 27 13.22 -3.09 -19.13
N THR A 28 12.84 -3.62 -17.98
CA THR A 28 11.89 -4.73 -17.86
C THR A 28 10.82 -4.32 -16.87
N VAL A 29 9.56 -4.26 -17.30
CA VAL A 29 8.45 -3.97 -16.40
C VAL A 29 8.12 -5.25 -15.64
N VAL A 30 8.16 -5.18 -14.31
CA VAL A 30 7.82 -6.31 -13.42
C VAL A 30 6.53 -6.07 -12.65
N ALA A 31 6.06 -4.82 -12.61
CA ALA A 31 4.81 -4.45 -11.98
C ALA A 31 4.17 -3.22 -12.64
N VAL A 32 2.87 -3.06 -12.47
CA VAL A 32 2.12 -1.86 -12.84
C VAL A 32 1.37 -1.33 -11.62
N GLU A 33 1.33 -0.01 -11.45
CA GLU A 33 0.48 0.66 -10.47
C GLU A 33 -0.55 1.53 -11.20
N VAL A 34 -1.83 1.25 -11.02
CA VAL A 34 -2.90 1.88 -11.78
C VAL A 34 -3.81 2.66 -10.84
N ALA A 35 -4.03 3.95 -11.13
CA ALA A 35 -5.12 4.69 -10.50
C ALA A 35 -6.47 4.27 -11.11
N VAL A 36 -7.59 4.50 -10.42
CA VAL A 36 -8.94 4.28 -10.98
C VAL A 36 -9.75 5.58 -10.91
N PRO A 37 -9.50 6.54 -11.82
CA PRO A 37 -10.26 7.79 -11.87
C PRO A 37 -11.76 7.53 -12.07
N GLU A 38 -12.60 8.50 -11.72
CA GLU A 38 -14.04 8.39 -11.92
C GLU A 38 -14.39 8.02 -13.38
N GLY A 39 -15.40 7.16 -13.56
CA GLY A 39 -15.84 6.67 -14.87
C GLY A 39 -14.90 5.67 -15.55
N ASN A 40 -13.77 5.30 -14.93
CA ASN A 40 -12.87 4.28 -15.47
C ASN A 40 -13.21 2.90 -14.89
N SER A 41 -13.19 1.89 -15.77
CA SER A 41 -13.29 0.48 -15.40
C SER A 41 -11.92 -0.19 -15.50
N ILE A 42 -11.64 -1.11 -14.57
CA ILE A 42 -10.41 -1.91 -14.58
C ILE A 42 -10.45 -3.06 -15.59
N GLU A 43 -11.58 -3.30 -16.27
CA GLU A 43 -11.72 -4.31 -17.33
C GLU A 43 -10.66 -4.18 -18.43
N ALA A 44 -10.21 -2.96 -18.72
CA ALA A 44 -9.15 -2.71 -19.69
C ALA A 44 -7.82 -3.43 -19.33
N LEU A 45 -7.61 -3.73 -18.04
CA LEU A 45 -6.41 -4.44 -17.55
C LEU A 45 -6.43 -5.93 -17.91
N ARG A 46 -7.58 -6.54 -18.21
CA ARG A 46 -7.65 -7.95 -18.64
C ARG A 46 -6.90 -8.23 -19.94
N ASN A 47 -6.66 -7.19 -20.75
CA ASN A 47 -5.90 -7.30 -21.99
C ASN A 47 -4.38 -7.39 -21.74
N ILE A 48 -3.91 -7.16 -20.51
CA ILE A 48 -2.51 -7.30 -20.14
C ILE A 48 -2.21 -8.79 -19.98
N THR A 49 -1.35 -9.31 -20.85
CA THR A 49 -1.01 -10.75 -20.93
C THR A 49 0.38 -11.04 -20.38
N GLN A 50 1.15 -9.99 -20.05
CA GLN A 50 2.43 -10.09 -19.39
C GLN A 50 2.27 -10.66 -17.98
N ASP A 51 3.18 -11.54 -17.58
CA ASP A 51 3.27 -12.08 -16.23
C ASP A 51 3.94 -11.05 -15.30
N ILE A 52 3.15 -10.06 -14.85
CA ILE A 52 3.60 -8.94 -14.03
C ILE A 52 2.58 -8.67 -12.92
N ASP A 53 3.04 -8.15 -11.79
CA ASP A 53 2.14 -7.75 -10.70
C ASP A 53 1.34 -6.50 -11.09
N ILE A 54 0.01 -6.55 -11.01
CA ILE A 54 -0.86 -5.39 -11.25
C ILE A 54 -1.42 -4.91 -9.91
N TYR A 55 -1.02 -3.71 -9.49
CA TYR A 55 -1.53 -3.03 -8.30
C TYR A 55 -2.57 -2.00 -8.71
N VAL A 56 -3.81 -2.20 -8.28
CA VAL A 56 -4.94 -1.31 -8.56
C VAL A 56 -5.22 -0.45 -7.33
N GLU A 57 -5.27 0.86 -7.52
CA GLU A 57 -5.65 1.79 -6.45
C GLU A 57 -7.13 1.59 -6.09
N ILE A 58 -7.38 1.20 -4.85
CA ILE A 58 -8.74 1.03 -4.32
C ILE A 58 -9.30 2.43 -4.02
N PRO A 59 -10.40 2.86 -4.67
CA PRO A 59 -11.00 4.16 -4.43
C PRO A 59 -11.49 4.31 -2.99
N ARG A 60 -11.53 5.55 -2.52
CA ARG A 60 -12.03 5.93 -1.18
C ARG A 60 -13.47 6.45 -1.21
N ASP A 61 -14.17 6.20 -2.32
CA ASP A 61 -15.57 6.58 -2.54
C ASP A 61 -16.48 5.33 -2.61
N SER A 62 -17.74 5.51 -3.01
CA SER A 62 -18.72 4.43 -3.08
C SER A 62 -18.36 3.28 -4.03
N ARG A 63 -17.38 3.46 -4.92
CA ARG A 63 -16.92 2.42 -5.86
C ARG A 63 -15.95 1.43 -5.21
N ARG A 64 -15.51 1.71 -3.98
CA ARG A 64 -14.50 0.94 -3.25
C ARG A 64 -14.74 -0.57 -3.34
N ASP A 65 -15.93 -1.02 -2.97
CA ASP A 65 -16.24 -2.44 -2.83
C ASP A 65 -16.27 -3.13 -4.21
N ASP A 66 -16.90 -2.51 -5.21
CA ASP A 66 -16.93 -3.00 -6.60
C ASP A 66 -15.52 -3.17 -7.19
N ILE A 67 -14.63 -2.20 -6.94
CA ILE A 67 -13.23 -2.30 -7.41
C ILE A 67 -12.46 -3.36 -6.63
N PHE A 68 -12.71 -3.52 -5.33
CA PHE A 68 -12.08 -4.56 -4.53
C PHE A 68 -12.46 -5.96 -5.03
N ASP A 69 -13.75 -6.19 -5.29
CA ASP A 69 -14.25 -7.46 -5.79
C ASP A 69 -13.67 -7.78 -7.17
N ALA A 70 -13.54 -6.79 -8.06
CA ALA A 70 -12.90 -6.96 -9.35
C ALA A 70 -11.38 -7.23 -9.24
N VAL A 71 -10.70 -6.61 -8.27
CA VAL A 71 -9.28 -6.90 -7.98
C VAL A 71 -9.08 -8.35 -7.56
N ASP A 72 -9.93 -8.85 -6.67
CA ASP A 72 -9.93 -10.25 -6.22
C ASP A 72 -10.23 -11.21 -7.38
N GLU A 73 -11.31 -10.95 -8.13
CA GLU A 73 -11.71 -11.77 -9.28
C GLU A 73 -10.60 -11.89 -10.33
N PHE A 74 -9.84 -10.80 -10.56
CA PHE A 74 -8.83 -10.77 -11.62
C PHE A 74 -7.46 -11.27 -11.13
N GLY A 75 -7.32 -11.57 -9.83
CA GLY A 75 -6.05 -11.97 -9.22
C GLY A 75 -5.04 -10.82 -9.15
N TYR A 76 -5.51 -9.58 -9.03
CA TYR A 76 -4.69 -8.39 -8.90
C TYR A 76 -4.36 -8.08 -7.44
N ARG A 77 -3.50 -7.08 -7.23
CA ARG A 77 -3.11 -6.59 -5.91
C ARG A 77 -3.77 -5.24 -5.63
N ALA A 78 -4.05 -4.97 -4.36
CA ALA A 78 -4.58 -3.69 -3.94
C ALA A 78 -3.46 -2.66 -3.72
N LYS A 79 -3.77 -1.39 -3.97
CA LYS A 79 -2.96 -0.24 -3.59
C LYS A 79 -3.82 0.71 -2.78
N PHE A 80 -3.37 1.02 -1.58
CA PHE A 80 -4.01 1.99 -0.69
C PHE A 80 -3.26 3.31 -0.75
N ARG A 81 -4.01 4.38 -0.96
CA ARG A 81 -3.49 5.75 -0.79
C ARG A 81 -3.55 6.10 0.69
N THR A 82 -2.41 6.47 1.26
CA THR A 82 -2.25 6.85 2.67
C THR A 82 -1.88 8.32 2.86
N GLY A 83 -1.94 9.13 1.80
CA GLY A 83 -1.63 10.54 1.83
C GLY A 83 -1.66 11.21 0.45
N GLY A 84 -1.34 12.50 0.45
CA GLY A 84 -1.44 13.39 -0.70
C GLY A 84 -1.17 14.85 -0.34
N VAL A 85 -1.71 15.76 -1.15
CA VAL A 85 -1.53 17.21 -1.00
C VAL A 85 -2.60 17.85 -0.10
N THR A 86 -3.76 17.22 0.06
CA THR A 86 -4.83 17.70 0.94
C THR A 86 -5.13 16.72 2.07
N ALA A 87 -5.68 17.22 3.18
CA ALA A 87 -5.97 16.42 4.37
C ALA A 87 -6.93 15.25 4.08
N ASP A 88 -7.88 15.44 3.15
CA ASP A 88 -8.83 14.40 2.75
C ASP A 88 -8.17 13.27 1.96
N GLU A 89 -6.93 13.41 1.48
CA GLU A 89 -6.14 12.34 0.86
C GLU A 89 -5.48 11.39 1.88
N TYR A 90 -5.56 11.69 3.18
CA TYR A 90 -5.07 10.85 4.27
C TYR A 90 -6.24 10.07 4.90
N PRO A 91 -6.33 8.74 4.75
CA PRO A 91 -7.33 7.94 5.44
C PRO A 91 -7.06 7.93 6.94
N ASP A 92 -8.12 7.96 7.75
CA ASP A 92 -7.98 7.76 9.20
C ASP A 92 -7.69 6.28 9.55
N GLU A 93 -7.50 5.99 10.83
CA GLU A 93 -7.27 4.64 11.35
C GLU A 93 -8.41 3.68 11.02
N ARG A 94 -9.65 4.17 11.02
CA ARG A 94 -10.82 3.33 10.77
C ARG A 94 -10.89 2.95 9.30
N GLU A 95 -10.69 3.91 8.42
CA GLU A 95 -10.73 3.73 6.97
C GLU A 95 -9.61 2.79 6.50
N LEU A 96 -8.37 3.02 6.94
CA LEU A 96 -7.27 2.13 6.58
C LEU A 96 -7.44 0.73 7.20
N ALA A 97 -7.93 0.63 8.44
CA ALA A 97 -8.24 -0.66 9.07
C ALA A 97 -9.27 -1.46 8.26
N ALA A 98 -10.31 -0.81 7.74
CA ALA A 98 -11.31 -1.48 6.91
C ALA A 98 -10.67 -2.01 5.61
N SER A 99 -9.80 -1.25 4.96
CA SER A 99 -9.09 -1.69 3.75
C SER A 99 -8.11 -2.84 3.99
N ILE A 100 -7.35 -2.80 5.08
CA ILE A 100 -6.47 -3.92 5.47
C ILE A 100 -7.29 -5.16 5.80
N TYR A 101 -8.42 -5.01 6.48
CA TYR A 101 -9.32 -6.12 6.79
C TYR A 101 -9.89 -6.76 5.53
N GLU A 102 -10.46 -5.98 4.61
CA GLU A 102 -11.01 -6.49 3.34
C GLU A 102 -9.95 -7.22 2.50
N ALA A 103 -8.71 -6.70 2.46
CA ALA A 103 -7.58 -7.35 1.80
C ALA A 103 -7.27 -8.71 2.43
N ALA A 104 -7.19 -8.77 3.75
CA ALA A 104 -6.91 -10.01 4.46
C ALA A 104 -8.03 -11.06 4.30
N GLN A 105 -9.30 -10.64 4.28
CA GLN A 105 -10.42 -11.58 4.09
C GLN A 105 -10.45 -12.22 2.70
N ARG A 106 -9.95 -11.51 1.67
CA ARG A 106 -9.86 -12.02 0.29
C ARG A 106 -8.48 -12.57 -0.06
N GLU A 107 -7.55 -12.60 0.89
CA GLU A 107 -6.14 -12.94 0.64
C GLU A 107 -5.47 -12.08 -0.46
N VAL A 108 -5.99 -10.86 -0.69
CA VAL A 108 -5.48 -9.92 -1.68
C VAL A 108 -4.27 -9.20 -1.10
N HIS A 109 -3.11 -9.40 -1.73
CA HIS A 109 -1.91 -8.65 -1.37
C HIS A 109 -2.10 -7.15 -1.61
N PHE A 110 -1.53 -6.33 -0.73
CA PHE A 110 -1.63 -4.89 -0.86
C PHE A 110 -0.33 -4.15 -0.59
N LYS A 111 -0.28 -2.90 -1.06
CA LYS A 111 0.73 -1.91 -0.64
C LYS A 111 0.09 -0.61 -0.19
N ALA A 112 0.74 0.07 0.75
CA ALA A 112 0.41 1.44 1.15
C ALA A 112 1.28 2.43 0.38
N THR A 113 0.74 3.56 -0.08
CA THR A 113 1.45 4.50 -0.94
C THR A 113 1.08 5.93 -0.64
N ALA A 114 1.93 6.87 -1.06
CA ALA A 114 1.81 8.30 -0.78
C ALA A 114 1.89 8.58 0.73
N ASP A 115 3.11 8.41 1.27
CA ASP A 115 3.53 8.82 2.62
C ASP A 115 3.38 7.73 3.70
N THR A 116 4.52 7.12 4.05
CA THR A 116 4.69 6.19 5.17
C THR A 116 6.14 6.29 5.68
N HIS A 117 6.61 7.51 5.94
CA HIS A 117 8.02 7.81 6.20
C HIS A 117 8.53 7.31 7.56
N GLN A 118 7.69 7.42 8.57
CA GLN A 118 8.08 7.13 9.95
C GLN A 118 7.58 5.76 10.39
N ALA A 119 8.26 5.16 11.36
CA ALA A 119 7.91 3.87 11.91
C ALA A 119 6.52 3.86 12.57
N ALA A 120 6.22 4.91 13.33
CA ALA A 120 4.97 5.04 14.08
C ALA A 120 4.05 6.13 13.50
N ARG A 121 2.78 6.07 13.88
CA ARG A 121 1.80 7.10 13.58
C ARG A 121 2.29 8.44 14.12
N ASN A 122 2.23 9.47 13.28
CA ASN A 122 2.72 10.80 13.61
C ASN A 122 1.80 11.88 13.01
N THR A 123 2.02 13.10 13.46
CA THR A 123 1.35 14.29 12.94
C THR A 123 2.42 15.16 12.32
N ASP A 124 2.28 15.49 11.04
CA ASP A 124 3.23 16.36 10.36
C ASP A 124 3.19 17.77 10.99
N PRO A 125 4.32 18.32 11.45
CA PRO A 125 4.33 19.57 12.19
C PRO A 125 4.09 20.81 11.31
N HIS A 126 4.16 20.68 10.00
CA HIS A 126 4.00 21.78 9.04
C HIS A 126 2.56 21.89 8.53
N THR A 127 1.94 20.76 8.23
CA THR A 127 0.60 20.64 7.65
C THR A 127 -0.46 20.29 8.70
N GLY A 128 -0.06 19.65 9.79
CA GLY A 128 -0.97 19.08 10.79
C GLY A 128 -1.67 17.80 10.32
N PHE A 129 -1.26 17.22 9.19
CA PHE A 129 -1.85 15.99 8.68
C PHE A 129 -1.44 14.79 9.51
N GLU A 130 -2.30 13.77 9.52
CA GLU A 130 -2.11 12.55 10.28
C GLU A 130 -1.53 11.47 9.36
N HIS A 131 -0.35 10.95 9.69
CA HIS A 131 0.38 9.97 8.88
C HIS A 131 0.39 8.62 9.59
N HIS A 132 0.10 7.56 8.84
CA HIS A 132 0.28 6.19 9.34
C HIS A 132 1.76 5.82 9.34
N GLY A 133 2.22 5.16 10.39
CA GLY A 133 3.57 4.61 10.44
C GLY A 133 3.67 3.28 9.69
N PHE A 134 4.82 3.00 9.05
CA PHE A 134 4.96 1.76 8.28
C PHE A 134 4.94 0.52 9.18
N LEU A 135 5.40 0.61 10.43
CA LEU A 135 5.28 -0.48 11.40
C LEU A 135 3.83 -0.69 11.85
N ASN A 136 3.03 0.38 11.94
CA ASN A 136 1.60 0.25 12.20
C ASN A 136 0.92 -0.58 11.10
N VAL A 137 1.21 -0.28 9.83
CA VAL A 137 0.63 -0.99 8.68
C VAL A 137 1.07 -2.44 8.64
N ILE A 138 2.36 -2.73 8.86
CA ILE A 138 2.89 -4.10 8.93
C ILE A 138 2.20 -4.90 10.03
N LEU A 139 2.11 -4.34 11.23
CA LEU A 139 1.49 -5.00 12.37
C LEU A 139 -0.01 -5.21 12.17
N ALA A 140 -0.72 -4.22 11.61
CA ALA A 140 -2.13 -4.32 11.30
C ALA A 140 -2.40 -5.41 10.23
N ALA A 141 -1.57 -5.48 9.18
CA ALA A 141 -1.67 -6.52 8.17
C ALA A 141 -1.51 -7.92 8.75
N GLN A 142 -0.51 -8.10 9.64
CA GLN A 142 -0.29 -9.39 10.30
C GLN A 142 -1.44 -9.76 11.23
N ALA A 143 -1.93 -8.81 12.03
CA ALA A 143 -3.07 -9.02 12.91
C ALA A 143 -4.32 -9.40 12.12
N ALA A 144 -4.58 -8.74 10.99
CA ALA A 144 -5.71 -9.05 10.12
C ALA A 144 -5.62 -10.48 9.55
N HIS A 145 -4.43 -10.88 9.09
CA HIS A 145 -4.19 -12.26 8.64
C HIS A 145 -4.39 -13.29 9.77
N SER A 146 -4.10 -12.90 11.02
CA SER A 146 -4.31 -13.72 12.21
C SER A 146 -5.77 -13.70 12.73
N GLY A 147 -6.70 -13.06 12.00
CA GLY A 147 -8.13 -13.03 12.31
C GLY A 147 -8.58 -11.87 13.20
N ALA A 148 -7.75 -10.85 13.41
CA ALA A 148 -8.15 -9.64 14.14
C ALA A 148 -9.22 -8.87 13.36
N ARG A 149 -10.17 -8.27 14.08
CA ARG A 149 -11.26 -7.48 13.50
C ARG A 149 -10.86 -6.02 13.28
N VAL A 150 -11.61 -5.31 12.44
CA VAL A 150 -11.40 -3.88 12.10
C VAL A 150 -11.12 -3.01 13.34
N GLY A 151 -11.87 -3.17 14.42
CA GLY A 151 -11.68 -2.37 15.64
C GLY A 151 -10.35 -2.64 16.38
N GLU A 152 -9.75 -3.81 16.20
CA GLU A 152 -8.41 -4.14 16.72
C GLU A 152 -7.33 -3.54 15.82
N LEU A 153 -7.53 -3.64 14.50
CA LEU A 153 -6.63 -3.01 13.51
C LEU A 153 -6.59 -1.49 13.68
N GLN A 154 -7.72 -0.85 13.94
CA GLN A 154 -7.81 0.58 14.21
C GLN A 154 -6.93 0.97 15.42
N LYS A 155 -6.95 0.17 16.49
CA LYS A 155 -6.10 0.42 17.67
C LYS A 155 -4.62 0.28 17.34
N ILE A 156 -4.25 -0.70 16.54
CA ILE A 156 -2.88 -0.89 16.06
C ILE A 156 -2.43 0.32 15.24
N LEU A 157 -3.28 0.79 14.32
CA LEU A 157 -3.00 1.96 13.48
C LEU A 157 -2.90 3.27 14.27
N ALA A 158 -3.50 3.34 15.46
CA ALA A 158 -3.45 4.49 16.36
C ALA A 158 -2.18 4.54 17.24
N ILE A 159 -1.34 3.49 17.25
CA ILE A 159 -0.14 3.46 18.11
C ILE A 159 0.88 4.50 17.62
N ARG A 160 1.29 5.41 18.51
CA ARG A 160 2.30 6.45 18.25
C ARG A 160 3.67 6.17 18.87
N ASP A 161 3.74 5.16 19.74
CA ASP A 161 4.98 4.75 20.38
C ASP A 161 5.71 3.75 19.48
N ALA A 162 6.84 4.17 18.92
CA ALA A 162 7.63 3.39 17.98
C ALA A 162 8.33 2.19 18.65
N ASP A 163 8.75 2.31 19.91
CA ASP A 163 9.38 1.22 20.66
C ASP A 163 8.37 0.10 20.93
N VAL A 164 7.12 0.46 21.27
CA VAL A 164 6.03 -0.50 21.40
C VAL A 164 5.78 -1.23 20.09
N LEU A 165 5.73 -0.52 18.96
CA LEU A 165 5.56 -1.14 17.63
C LEU A 165 6.73 -2.07 17.28
N ALA A 166 7.96 -1.65 17.55
CA ALA A 166 9.15 -2.44 17.28
C ALA A 166 9.13 -3.77 18.05
N GLY A 167 8.80 -3.73 19.34
CA GLY A 167 8.67 -4.94 20.16
C GLY A 167 7.60 -5.91 19.63
N LEU A 168 6.47 -5.38 19.15
CA LEU A 168 5.39 -6.19 18.56
C LEU A 168 5.78 -6.76 17.18
N VAL A 169 6.42 -5.97 16.34
CA VAL A 169 6.84 -6.37 14.98
C VAL A 169 7.98 -7.38 15.02
N ALA A 170 8.89 -7.28 15.99
CA ALA A 170 10.00 -8.23 16.16
C ALA A 170 9.52 -9.68 16.41
N GLY A 171 8.32 -9.86 16.94
CA GLY A 171 7.70 -11.17 17.16
C GLY A 171 6.89 -11.72 15.99
N ILE A 172 6.85 -11.03 14.84
CA ILE A 172 6.07 -11.48 13.68
C ILE A 172 6.80 -12.63 12.96
N GLU A 173 6.16 -13.80 12.95
CA GLU A 173 6.56 -14.96 12.13
C GLU A 173 5.54 -15.15 10.96
N GLY A 174 6.01 -15.57 9.77
CA GLY A 174 5.14 -16.00 8.66
C GLY A 174 5.03 -15.09 7.44
N GLN A 175 4.22 -15.52 6.46
CA GLN A 175 3.93 -14.80 5.21
C GLN A 175 2.99 -13.61 5.45
N ARG A 176 3.22 -12.52 4.71
CA ARG A 176 2.51 -11.25 4.89
C ARG A 176 1.63 -10.96 3.68
N VAL A 177 0.36 -10.61 3.93
CA VAL A 177 -0.53 -10.01 2.91
C VAL A 177 0.00 -8.64 2.47
N PHE A 178 0.70 -7.94 3.37
CA PHE A 178 1.43 -6.72 3.07
C PHE A 178 2.66 -6.98 2.19
N ALA A 179 2.66 -6.40 0.99
CA ALA A 179 3.76 -6.54 0.03
C ALA A 179 4.83 -5.46 0.21
N SER A 180 4.43 -4.19 0.28
CA SER A 180 5.35 -3.06 0.34
C SER A 180 4.66 -1.77 0.81
N PHE A 181 5.48 -0.74 1.07
CA PHE A 181 5.00 0.63 1.21
C PHE A 181 5.82 1.59 0.33
N GLY A 182 5.21 2.69 -0.07
CA GLY A 182 5.87 3.75 -0.84
C GLY A 182 6.51 4.80 0.07
N THR A 183 7.79 5.06 -0.13
CA THR A 183 8.52 6.18 0.50
C THR A 183 9.26 6.98 -0.57
N CYS A 184 9.32 8.31 -0.40
CA CYS A 184 10.17 9.19 -1.22
C CYS A 184 11.64 9.18 -0.76
N SER A 185 11.93 8.66 0.43
CA SER A 185 13.26 8.53 1.00
C SER A 185 13.44 7.12 1.54
N ILE A 186 14.40 6.38 0.99
CA ILE A 186 14.78 5.07 1.55
C ILE A 186 15.50 5.24 2.89
N ARG A 187 16.15 6.39 3.10
CA ARG A 187 16.97 6.65 4.28
C ARG A 187 16.11 6.79 5.54
N GLU A 188 15.00 7.52 5.48
CA GLU A 188 14.20 7.78 6.67
C GLU A 188 13.64 6.50 7.31
N PRO A 189 12.97 5.58 6.57
CA PRO A 189 12.52 4.32 7.17
C PRO A 189 13.67 3.43 7.64
N LEU A 190 14.81 3.46 6.94
CA LEU A 190 15.99 2.70 7.34
C LEU A 190 16.58 3.21 8.65
N ASP A 191 16.71 4.53 8.80
CA ASP A 191 17.21 5.18 10.01
C ASP A 191 16.30 4.85 11.20
N ASP A 192 14.98 4.87 11.00
CA ASP A 192 14.00 4.44 12.01
C ASP A 192 14.17 2.96 12.39
N LEU A 193 14.30 2.07 11.40
CA LEU A 193 14.52 0.63 11.65
C LEU A 193 15.81 0.36 12.43
N VAL A 194 16.90 1.10 12.12
CA VAL A 194 18.18 1.00 12.85
C VAL A 194 18.03 1.57 14.25
N GLY A 195 17.40 2.73 14.41
CA GLY A 195 17.16 3.37 15.70
C GLY A 195 16.32 2.50 16.65
N LEU A 196 15.38 1.74 16.11
CA LEU A 196 14.53 0.79 16.83
C LEU A 196 15.18 -0.60 17.03
N GLY A 197 16.41 -0.81 16.53
CA GLY A 197 17.13 -2.07 16.66
C GLY A 197 16.50 -3.25 15.90
N LEU A 198 15.64 -2.98 14.91
CA LEU A 198 14.99 -3.99 14.08
C LEU A 198 15.90 -4.51 12.96
N VAL A 199 16.91 -3.72 12.57
CA VAL A 199 17.94 -4.09 11.60
C VAL A 199 19.32 -3.62 12.10
N PRO A 200 20.42 -4.29 11.71
CA PRO A 200 21.76 -3.84 12.09
C PRO A 200 22.09 -2.48 11.47
N PRO A 201 22.90 -1.64 12.14
CA PRO A 201 23.45 -0.43 11.53
C PRO A 201 24.33 -0.79 10.33
N GLN A 202 24.27 0.03 9.26
CA GLN A 202 25.10 -0.13 8.06
C GLN A 202 26.54 0.33 8.27
#